data_AF-A0A174SIJ4-F1
#
_entry.id   AF-A0A174SIJ4-F1
#
_cell.length_a   1.000
_cell.length_b   1.000
_cell.length_c   1.000
_cell.angle_alpha   90.00
_cell.angle_beta   90.00
_cell.angle_gamma   90.00
#
_symmetry.space_group_name_H-M   'P 1'
#
loop_
_entity.id
_entity.type
_entity.pdbx_description
1 polymer ?
#
loop_
_entity_poly.entity_id
_entity_poly.type
_entity_poly.pdbx_seq_one_letter_code
_entity_poly.pdbx_strand_id
1 'polypeptide(L)'
;MFCKYCGKEIKGSEKFCPNCGKNVKSEENEMTNNQNASGSSYDYANNITTKGQKTKSKKKRIFIIVIAVVVVLGVFVAVRLMKANKEAQNTINTLCQFTDEIKSDDSYSFNYKHMWEIKYVEENEFVSFYDADAGYYVASALGGSDIENDGTFTYDFSDNDFRIYLDYETPSGELTIINYSVDDDEFTLMIDGERRNPTKEFDQKLRETGLIEDIFNDDLDKFEQNLQENGLSLGDVSSVSYNDVKSKSQ
;
A
#
# COMPACT_ATOMS: atom_id res chain seq x y z
N MET A 1 6.49 13.49 -7.17
CA MET A 1 5.32 13.26 -8.06
C MET A 1 4.50 12.12 -7.45
N PHE A 2 3.23 11.93 -7.80
CA PHE A 2 2.50 10.74 -7.36
C PHE A 2 2.45 9.72 -8.49
N CYS A 3 2.37 8.44 -8.16
CA CYS A 3 2.23 7.43 -9.19
C CYS A 3 0.85 7.52 -9.84
N LYS A 4 0.79 7.72 -11.16
CA LYS A 4 -0.49 7.70 -11.88
C LYS A 4 -1.25 6.37 -11.81
N TYR A 5 -0.56 5.29 -11.42
CA TYR A 5 -1.12 3.95 -11.35
C TYR A 5 -1.47 3.47 -9.94
N CYS A 6 -0.89 4.05 -8.88
CA CYS A 6 -1.15 3.60 -7.51
C CYS A 6 -1.34 4.73 -6.50
N GLY A 7 -1.26 5.99 -6.95
CA GLY A 7 -1.54 7.17 -6.14
C GLY A 7 -0.57 7.45 -4.98
N LYS A 8 0.44 6.60 -4.73
CA LYS A 8 1.46 6.82 -3.69
C LYS A 8 2.52 7.83 -4.13
N GLU A 9 3.07 8.56 -3.16
CA GLU A 9 4.10 9.57 -3.39
C GLU A 9 5.40 8.93 -3.91
N ILE A 10 5.99 9.56 -4.92
CA ILE A 10 7.26 9.22 -5.57
C ILE A 10 8.21 10.40 -5.34
N LYS A 11 9.35 10.12 -4.70
CA LYS A 11 10.24 11.15 -4.13
C LYS A 11 11.19 11.80 -5.14
N GLY A 12 11.12 11.51 -6.44
CA GLY A 12 11.91 12.22 -7.44
C GLY A 12 11.94 11.55 -8.81
N SER A 13 13.11 11.60 -9.45
CA SER A 13 13.36 11.18 -10.85
C SER A 13 13.35 9.67 -11.08
N GLU A 14 12.63 8.90 -10.27
CA GLU A 14 12.54 7.44 -10.42
C GLU A 14 11.88 7.08 -11.76
N LYS A 15 12.51 6.15 -12.50
CA LYS A 15 11.97 5.65 -13.78
C LYS A 15 10.77 4.71 -13.57
N PHE A 16 10.67 4.10 -12.41
CA PHE A 16 9.61 3.18 -12.02
C PHE A 16 9.09 3.58 -10.65
N CYS A 17 7.78 3.45 -10.45
CA CYS A 17 7.15 3.76 -9.18
C CYS A 17 7.68 2.77 -8.14
N PRO A 18 8.30 3.23 -7.04
CA PRO A 18 8.76 2.33 -5.99
C PRO A 18 7.61 1.57 -5.33
N ASN A 19 6.39 2.11 -5.38
CA ASN A 19 5.22 1.53 -4.72
C ASN A 19 4.44 0.53 -5.57
N CYS A 20 4.58 0.54 -6.90
CA CYS A 20 3.77 -0.34 -7.77
C CYS A 20 4.52 -0.87 -9.01
N GLY A 21 5.82 -0.61 -9.13
CA GLY A 21 6.69 -1.13 -10.18
C GLY A 21 6.47 -0.60 -11.60
N LYS A 22 5.36 0.11 -11.87
CA LYS A 22 5.04 0.65 -13.21
C LYS A 22 5.93 1.85 -13.56
N ASN A 23 6.26 1.99 -14.84
CA ASN A 23 7.14 3.04 -15.35
C ASN A 23 6.47 4.43 -15.18
N VAL A 24 7.20 5.40 -14.64
CA VAL A 24 6.67 6.73 -14.29
C VAL A 24 6.94 7.79 -15.36
N LYS A 25 7.59 7.45 -16.47
CA LYS A 25 7.92 8.41 -17.53
C LYS A 25 6.96 8.30 -18.72
N SER A 26 6.15 9.34 -18.90
CA SER A 26 5.62 9.76 -20.20
C SER A 26 6.72 10.50 -20.99
N GLU A 27 6.65 10.33 -22.31
CA GLU A 27 7.65 10.76 -23.29
C GLU A 27 7.76 12.28 -23.40
N GLU A 28 8.97 12.84 -23.21
CA GLU A 28 9.34 14.05 -23.95
C GLU A 28 10.88 14.19 -24.12
N ASN A 29 11.27 14.11 -25.39
CA ASN A 29 12.42 14.70 -26.09
C ASN A 29 13.81 14.74 -25.43
N GLU A 30 14.71 13.99 -26.08
CA GLU A 30 16.16 14.16 -26.05
C GLU A 30 16.57 15.59 -26.44
N MET A 31 17.35 16.25 -25.59
CA MET A 31 18.43 17.12 -26.07
C MET A 31 19.62 17.11 -25.10
N THR A 32 20.75 16.86 -25.73
CA THR A 32 22.14 16.83 -25.27
C THR A 32 22.59 18.09 -24.52
N ASN A 33 23.48 17.98 -23.53
CA ASN A 33 24.94 18.16 -23.74
C ASN A 33 25.78 18.03 -22.44
N ASN A 34 26.82 17.22 -22.57
CA ASN A 34 28.20 17.29 -22.05
C ASN A 34 28.58 18.01 -20.74
N GLN A 35 29.25 17.18 -19.91
CA GLN A 35 30.62 17.33 -19.37
C GLN A 35 31.01 18.63 -18.66
N ASN A 36 31.54 18.50 -17.44
CA ASN A 36 32.98 18.64 -17.22
C ASN A 36 33.40 18.17 -15.82
N ALA A 37 34.43 17.33 -15.81
CA ALA A 37 35.22 16.96 -14.66
C ALA A 37 36.34 17.98 -14.44
N SER A 38 36.66 18.28 -13.18
CA SER A 38 37.93 18.82 -12.65
C SER A 38 37.67 18.98 -11.14
N GLY A 39 38.37 18.35 -10.19
CA GLY A 39 39.81 18.12 -10.07
C GLY A 39 40.31 18.92 -8.87
N SER A 40 40.77 18.23 -7.81
CA SER A 40 42.04 18.49 -7.11
C SER A 40 42.01 18.03 -5.63
N SER A 41 43.09 17.33 -5.27
CA SER A 41 43.63 17.04 -3.93
C SER A 41 43.91 18.33 -3.13
N TYR A 42 44.12 18.33 -1.80
CA TYR A 42 45.35 17.96 -1.09
C TYR A 42 45.15 17.62 0.41
N ASP A 43 46.06 16.77 0.90
CA ASP A 43 46.42 16.41 2.28
C ASP A 43 46.57 17.57 3.29
N TYR A 44 46.33 17.31 4.59
CA TYR A 44 47.41 17.23 5.59
C TYR A 44 46.93 16.69 6.95
N ALA A 45 47.71 15.77 7.50
CA ALA A 45 47.60 15.20 8.83
C ALA A 45 47.99 16.20 9.94
N ASN A 46 47.53 16.00 11.17
CA ASN A 46 48.45 15.64 12.26
C ASN A 46 47.77 15.27 13.59
N ASN A 47 48.47 14.34 14.25
CA ASN A 47 48.23 13.78 15.56
C ASN A 47 48.52 14.78 16.68
N ILE A 48 47.95 14.55 17.87
CA ILE A 48 48.72 14.44 19.13
C ILE A 48 47.85 13.68 20.15
N THR A 49 48.49 12.68 20.75
CA THR A 49 48.03 11.90 21.89
C THR A 49 48.42 12.60 23.19
N THR A 50 47.67 12.37 24.27
CA THR A 50 48.29 11.94 25.55
C THR A 50 47.25 11.31 26.49
N LYS A 51 47.61 10.10 26.94
CA LYS A 51 47.10 9.39 28.13
C LYS A 51 47.23 10.31 29.34
N GLY A 52 46.42 10.27 30.40
CA GLY A 52 45.42 9.31 30.86
C GLY A 52 45.43 9.35 32.40
N GLN A 53 44.37 8.90 33.07
CA GLN A 53 44.50 8.35 34.42
C GLN A 53 43.33 7.44 34.76
N LYS A 54 43.68 6.24 35.21
CA LYS A 54 42.79 5.22 35.74
C LYS A 54 42.40 5.59 37.16
N THR A 55 41.15 5.34 37.53
CA THR A 55 40.82 4.88 38.89
C THR A 55 40.05 3.56 38.78
N LYS A 56 40.45 2.59 39.62
CA LYS A 56 39.91 1.23 39.70
C LYS A 56 38.90 1.11 40.83
N SER A 57 38.03 0.10 40.67
CA SER A 57 37.20 -0.64 41.65
C SER A 57 35.72 -0.23 41.63
N LYS A 58 34.73 -1.14 41.57
CA LYS A 58 34.66 -2.61 41.73
C LYS A 58 33.74 -3.18 40.63
N LYS A 59 34.11 -4.30 39.99
CA LYS A 59 33.23 -5.00 39.03
C LYS A 59 32.28 -5.98 39.73
N LYS A 60 31.17 -6.23 39.01
CA LYS A 60 30.32 -7.44 38.99
C LYS A 60 29.14 -7.50 39.97
N ARG A 61 28.05 -6.78 39.63
CA ARG A 61 26.65 -7.26 39.80
C ARG A 61 25.58 -6.50 38.99
N ILE A 62 25.94 -5.52 38.17
CA ILE A 62 24.99 -4.81 37.29
C ILE A 62 24.96 -5.41 35.86
N PHE A 63 26.01 -6.11 35.42
CA PHE A 63 26.06 -6.73 34.09
C PHE A 63 25.08 -7.92 33.94
N ILE A 64 24.84 -8.68 35.01
CA ILE A 64 23.87 -9.81 35.00
C ILE A 64 22.43 -9.29 34.92
N ILE A 65 22.11 -8.20 35.63
CA ILE A 65 20.76 -7.61 35.61
C ILE A 65 20.47 -7.01 34.23
N VAL A 66 21.43 -6.29 33.63
CA VAL A 66 21.26 -5.75 32.27
C VAL A 66 21.13 -6.86 31.23
N ILE A 67 21.96 -7.91 31.30
CA ILE A 67 21.82 -9.08 30.41
C ILE A 67 20.48 -9.79 30.63
N ALA A 68 20.04 -9.98 31.88
CA ALA A 68 18.76 -10.60 32.17
C ALA A 68 17.58 -9.77 31.64
N VAL A 69 17.62 -8.45 31.76
CA VAL A 69 16.60 -7.55 31.19
C VAL A 69 16.61 -7.61 29.66
N VAL A 70 17.79 -7.58 29.02
CA VAL A 70 17.90 -7.71 27.55
C VAL A 70 17.40 -9.08 27.07
N VAL A 71 17.70 -10.15 27.78
CA VAL A 71 17.21 -11.50 27.47
C VAL A 71 15.69 -11.58 27.67
N VAL A 72 15.14 -11.02 28.74
CA VAL A 72 13.68 -11.00 28.98
C VAL A 72 12.96 -10.18 27.91
N LEU A 73 13.49 -9.02 27.53
CA LEU A 73 12.96 -8.22 26.42
C LEU A 73 13.07 -8.97 25.09
N GLY A 74 14.21 -9.61 24.82
CA GLY A 74 14.41 -10.42 23.62
C GLY A 74 13.46 -11.62 23.53
N VAL A 75 13.24 -12.33 24.64
CA VAL A 75 12.27 -13.43 24.73
C VAL A 75 10.85 -12.89 24.57
N PHE A 76 10.52 -11.75 25.18
CA PHE A 76 9.20 -11.13 25.05
C PHE A 76 8.91 -10.73 23.61
N VAL A 77 9.86 -10.08 22.94
CA VAL A 77 9.76 -9.74 21.50
C VAL A 77 9.67 -11.02 20.66
N ALA A 78 10.50 -12.03 20.91
CA ALA A 78 10.46 -13.30 20.18
C ALA A 78 9.11 -14.01 20.32
N VAL A 79 8.53 -14.05 21.52
CA VAL A 79 7.20 -14.63 21.77
C VAL A 79 6.12 -13.85 21.02
N ARG A 80 6.20 -12.51 20.99
CA ARG A 80 5.28 -11.66 20.20
C ARG A 80 5.38 -11.95 18.70
N LEU A 81 6.59 -12.04 18.16
CA LEU A 81 6.83 -12.38 16.75
C LEU A 81 6.35 -13.79 16.39
N MET A 82 6.59 -14.78 17.26
CA MET A 82 6.09 -16.15 17.05
C MET A 82 4.56 -16.21 17.06
N LYS A 83 3.92 -15.44 17.96
CA LYS A 83 2.47 -15.37 18.03
C LYS A 83 1.88 -14.73 16.77
N ALA A 84 2.44 -13.60 16.34
CA ALA A 84 2.01 -12.91 15.11
C ALA A 84 2.15 -13.82 13.88
N ASN A 85 3.28 -14.52 13.73
CA ASN A 85 3.47 -15.48 12.64
C ASN A 85 2.43 -16.60 12.68
N LYS A 86 2.12 -17.13 13.87
CA LYS A 86 1.09 -18.18 14.00
C LYS A 86 -0.31 -17.67 13.62
N GLU A 87 -0.64 -16.44 13.99
CA GLU A 87 -1.92 -15.81 13.61
C GLU A 87 -2.01 -15.62 12.10
N ALA A 88 -0.98 -15.03 11.46
CA ALA A 88 -0.95 -14.88 10.01
C ALA A 88 -1.06 -16.21 9.26
N GLN A 89 -0.32 -17.24 9.68
CA GLN A 89 -0.40 -18.57 9.07
C GLN A 89 -1.78 -19.22 9.25
N ASN A 90 -2.45 -19.01 10.39
CA ASN A 90 -3.82 -19.48 10.57
C ASN A 90 -4.77 -18.77 9.60
N THR A 91 -4.70 -17.45 9.49
CA THR A 91 -5.50 -16.67 8.55
C THR A 91 -5.31 -17.16 7.11
N ILE A 92 -4.06 -17.30 6.66
CA ILE A 92 -3.73 -17.79 5.32
C ILE A 92 -4.27 -19.20 5.08
N ASN A 93 -4.11 -20.11 6.05
CA ASN A 93 -4.62 -21.47 5.92
C ASN A 93 -6.14 -21.53 5.88
N THR A 94 -6.84 -20.61 6.56
CA THR A 94 -8.30 -20.49 6.48
C THR A 94 -8.72 -19.92 5.12
N LEU A 95 -8.06 -18.88 4.62
CA LEU A 95 -8.33 -18.33 3.27
C LEU A 95 -8.26 -19.42 2.20
N CYS A 96 -7.23 -20.28 2.22
CA CYS A 96 -7.09 -21.39 1.28
C CYS A 96 -8.23 -22.42 1.30
N GLN A 97 -9.06 -22.46 2.33
CA GLN A 97 -10.15 -23.45 2.42
C GLN A 97 -11.38 -23.05 1.62
N PHE A 98 -11.56 -21.76 1.34
CA PHE A 98 -12.76 -21.25 0.68
C PHE A 98 -12.48 -20.31 -0.51
N THR A 99 -11.21 -20.04 -0.81
CA THR A 99 -10.76 -19.22 -1.94
C THR A 99 -9.82 -20.01 -2.85
N ASP A 100 -9.67 -19.55 -4.08
CA ASP A 100 -8.66 -20.04 -5.01
C ASP A 100 -7.37 -19.21 -4.85
N GLU A 101 -6.24 -19.88 -4.62
CA GLU A 101 -4.93 -19.24 -4.51
C GLU A 101 -4.38 -18.92 -5.90
N ILE A 102 -4.01 -17.66 -6.13
CA ILE A 102 -3.38 -17.19 -7.37
C ILE A 102 -1.99 -16.67 -7.02
N LYS A 103 -0.97 -17.19 -7.70
CA LYS A 103 0.42 -16.79 -7.53
C LYS A 103 0.96 -16.18 -8.81
N SER A 104 1.51 -14.97 -8.67
CA SER A 104 2.25 -14.26 -9.70
C SER A 104 3.70 -14.06 -9.25
N ASP A 105 4.52 -13.46 -10.12
CA ASP A 105 5.92 -13.15 -9.78
C ASP A 105 6.02 -12.12 -8.63
N ASP A 106 5.07 -11.19 -8.57
CA ASP A 106 5.06 -10.02 -7.68
C ASP A 106 3.89 -10.00 -6.68
N SER A 107 2.94 -10.94 -6.78
CA SER A 107 1.76 -10.96 -5.91
C SER A 107 1.35 -12.38 -5.49
N TYR A 108 0.69 -12.43 -4.34
CA TYR A 108 -0.11 -13.58 -3.91
C TYR A 108 -1.54 -13.11 -3.70
N SER A 109 -2.49 -13.89 -4.19
CA SER A 109 -3.90 -13.53 -4.08
C SER A 109 -4.78 -14.69 -3.67
N PHE A 110 -5.91 -14.35 -3.07
CA PHE A 110 -6.99 -15.27 -2.68
C PHE A 110 -8.27 -14.78 -3.34
N ASN A 111 -8.73 -15.51 -4.35
CA ASN A 111 -9.91 -15.15 -5.14
C ASN A 111 -11.15 -15.90 -4.62
N TYR A 112 -12.24 -15.16 -4.39
CA TYR A 112 -13.52 -15.73 -4.02
C TYR A 112 -14.54 -15.57 -5.15
N LYS A 113 -14.64 -16.60 -6.00
CA LYS A 113 -15.74 -16.79 -6.98
C LYS A 113 -16.07 -15.54 -7.81
N HIS A 114 -15.04 -14.84 -8.31
CA HIS A 114 -15.17 -13.59 -9.08
C HIS A 114 -15.80 -12.39 -8.35
N MET A 115 -16.15 -12.50 -7.07
CA MET A 115 -16.74 -11.38 -6.33
C MET A 115 -15.66 -10.45 -5.78
N TRP A 116 -14.64 -11.03 -5.17
CA TRP A 116 -13.50 -10.28 -4.66
C TRP A 116 -12.20 -11.09 -4.71
N GLU A 117 -11.08 -10.37 -4.68
CA GLU A 117 -9.73 -10.91 -4.63
C GLU A 117 -8.91 -10.14 -3.60
N ILE A 118 -8.49 -10.79 -2.52
CA ILE A 118 -7.47 -10.21 -1.63
C ILE A 118 -6.12 -10.36 -2.31
N LYS A 119 -5.36 -9.27 -2.40
CA LYS A 119 -4.05 -9.21 -3.03
C LYS A 119 -3.00 -8.71 -2.04
N TYR A 120 -1.97 -9.53 -1.87
CA TYR A 120 -0.78 -9.20 -1.10
C TYR A 120 0.37 -8.95 -2.08
N VAL A 121 0.87 -7.71 -2.10
CA VAL A 121 2.09 -7.30 -2.84
C VAL A 121 3.07 -6.68 -1.86
N GLU A 122 4.35 -6.62 -2.21
CA GLU A 122 5.43 -6.21 -1.29
C GLU A 122 5.19 -4.84 -0.62
N GLU A 123 4.51 -3.94 -1.32
CA GLU A 123 4.31 -2.54 -0.91
C GLU A 123 2.88 -2.22 -0.45
N ASN A 124 1.95 -3.17 -0.57
CA ASN A 124 0.54 -2.94 -0.26
C ASN A 124 -0.29 -4.22 -0.11
N GLU A 125 -1.34 -4.12 0.71
CA GLU A 125 -2.34 -5.16 0.88
C GLU A 125 -3.74 -4.55 0.71
N PHE A 126 -4.56 -5.18 -0.13
CA PHE A 126 -5.88 -4.66 -0.47
C PHE A 126 -6.81 -5.77 -0.94
N VAL A 127 -8.10 -5.47 -1.00
CA VAL A 127 -9.09 -6.29 -1.68
C VAL A 127 -9.56 -5.59 -2.95
N SER A 128 -9.65 -6.33 -4.04
CA SER A 128 -10.29 -5.91 -5.28
C SER A 128 -11.70 -6.48 -5.33
N PHE A 129 -12.66 -5.65 -5.70
CA PHE A 129 -14.05 -6.03 -5.93
C PHE A 129 -14.37 -5.95 -7.42
N TYR A 130 -15.35 -6.75 -7.84
CA TYR A 130 -15.91 -6.67 -9.18
C TYR A 130 -17.40 -6.35 -9.09
N ASP A 131 -17.76 -5.10 -9.38
CA ASP A 131 -19.15 -4.69 -9.55
C ASP A 131 -19.24 -3.79 -10.80
N ALA A 132 -19.95 -4.28 -11.82
CA ALA A 132 -20.14 -3.56 -13.08
C ALA A 132 -20.81 -2.19 -12.88
N ASP A 133 -21.58 -2.02 -11.81
CA ASP A 133 -22.24 -0.76 -11.50
C ASP A 133 -21.24 0.31 -11.01
N ALA A 134 -20.09 -0.06 -10.42
CA ALA A 134 -19.09 0.92 -9.96
C ALA A 134 -18.68 1.92 -11.07
N GLY A 135 -18.38 1.39 -12.26
CA GLY A 135 -18.04 2.20 -13.42
C GLY A 135 -19.22 3.05 -13.91
N TYR A 136 -20.44 2.51 -13.86
CA TYR A 136 -21.66 3.24 -14.24
C TYR A 136 -21.91 4.45 -13.34
N TYR A 137 -21.73 4.31 -12.03
CA TYR A 137 -21.95 5.40 -11.07
C TYR A 137 -20.94 6.53 -11.28
N VAL A 138 -19.67 6.20 -11.56
CA VAL A 138 -18.65 7.20 -11.91
C VAL A 138 -18.96 7.86 -13.25
N ALA A 139 -19.31 7.09 -14.28
CA ALA A 139 -19.70 7.60 -15.59
C ALA A 139 -20.88 8.58 -15.48
N SER A 140 -21.88 8.26 -14.65
CA SER A 140 -23.03 9.12 -14.36
C SER A 140 -22.60 10.46 -13.72
N ALA A 141 -21.71 10.42 -12.72
CA ALA A 141 -21.16 11.64 -12.10
C ALA A 141 -20.39 12.53 -13.09
N LEU A 142 -19.74 11.92 -14.08
CA LEU A 142 -19.02 12.59 -15.17
C LEU A 142 -19.95 13.06 -16.31
N GLY A 143 -21.27 12.88 -16.18
CA GLY A 143 -22.25 13.33 -17.16
C GLY A 143 -22.63 12.28 -18.22
N GLY A 144 -22.53 11.00 -17.88
CA GLY A 144 -22.93 9.87 -18.73
C GLY A 144 -21.92 9.53 -19.82
N SER A 145 -20.64 9.78 -19.58
CA SER A 145 -19.57 9.46 -20.53
C SER A 145 -19.13 8.00 -20.40
N ASP A 146 -18.73 7.37 -21.51
CA ASP A 146 -18.02 6.10 -21.44
C ASP A 146 -16.68 6.32 -20.73
N ILE A 147 -16.41 5.52 -19.70
CA ILE A 147 -15.13 5.49 -19.00
C ILE A 147 -14.50 4.12 -19.19
N GLU A 148 -13.18 4.06 -19.30
CA GLU A 148 -12.47 2.77 -19.31
C GLU A 148 -12.33 2.24 -17.88
N ASN A 149 -13.38 1.59 -17.38
CA ASN A 149 -13.39 0.84 -16.13
C ASN A 149 -14.26 -0.40 -16.33
N ASP A 150 -13.78 -1.57 -15.94
CA ASP A 150 -14.46 -2.85 -16.14
C ASP A 150 -15.40 -3.25 -14.98
N GLY A 151 -15.65 -2.33 -14.04
CA GLY A 151 -16.34 -2.60 -12.78
C GLY A 151 -15.40 -2.89 -11.61
N THR A 152 -14.10 -2.95 -11.85
CA THR A 152 -13.13 -3.21 -10.77
C THR A 152 -12.87 -1.94 -9.95
N PHE A 153 -12.92 -2.10 -8.63
CA PHE A 153 -12.45 -1.11 -7.66
C PHE A 153 -11.76 -1.82 -6.48
N THR A 154 -11.04 -1.07 -5.65
CA THR A 154 -10.25 -1.66 -4.55
C THR A 154 -10.49 -0.96 -3.23
N TYR A 155 -10.40 -1.70 -2.13
CA TYR A 155 -10.29 -1.16 -0.78
C TYR A 155 -8.90 -1.47 -0.21
N ASP A 156 -8.16 -0.41 0.10
CA ASP A 156 -6.80 -0.44 0.66
C ASP A 156 -6.88 -0.60 2.18
N PHE A 157 -6.33 -1.70 2.70
CA PHE A 157 -6.42 -1.98 4.14
C PHE A 157 -5.63 -1.00 4.99
N SER A 158 -4.52 -0.46 4.46
CA SER A 158 -3.60 0.39 5.20
C SER A 158 -4.06 1.83 5.26
N ASP A 159 -4.59 2.31 4.14
CA ASP A 159 -5.03 3.70 3.98
C ASP A 159 -6.52 3.88 4.35
N ASN A 160 -7.28 2.80 4.53
CA ASN A 160 -8.74 2.83 4.72
C ASN A 160 -9.45 3.61 3.59
N ASP A 161 -9.02 3.33 2.35
CA ASP A 161 -9.38 4.08 1.16
C ASP A 161 -10.00 3.15 0.10
N PHE A 162 -11.09 3.59 -0.52
CA PHE A 162 -11.58 3.02 -1.78
C PHE A 162 -10.92 3.70 -2.98
N ARG A 163 -10.62 2.93 -4.03
CA ARG A 163 -10.03 3.43 -5.29
C ARG A 163 -10.71 2.83 -6.50
N ILE A 164 -11.16 3.69 -7.40
CA ILE A 164 -11.59 3.34 -8.75
C ILE A 164 -10.50 3.79 -9.71
N TYR A 165 -10.03 2.86 -10.52
CA TYR A 165 -9.08 3.12 -11.59
C TYR A 165 -9.84 3.27 -12.90
N LEU A 166 -9.51 4.31 -13.65
CA LEU A 166 -10.17 4.64 -14.91
C LEU A 166 -9.18 5.31 -15.86
N ASP A 167 -9.57 5.46 -17.11
CA ASP A 167 -8.93 6.38 -18.07
C ASP A 167 -10.02 7.31 -18.60
N TYR A 168 -9.92 8.59 -18.28
CA TYR A 168 -10.90 9.61 -18.66
C TYR A 168 -10.26 10.99 -18.89
N GLU A 169 -10.32 11.50 -20.11
CA GLU A 169 -9.80 12.80 -20.48
C GLU A 169 -10.71 13.94 -19.98
N THR A 170 -10.17 14.81 -19.14
CA THR A 170 -10.87 16.02 -18.66
C THR A 170 -10.22 17.27 -19.24
N PRO A 171 -10.87 18.44 -19.22
CA PRO A 171 -10.21 19.71 -19.56
C PRO A 171 -8.99 20.06 -18.70
N SER A 172 -8.79 19.37 -17.56
CA SER A 172 -7.68 19.58 -16.62
C SER A 172 -6.58 18.52 -16.73
N GLY A 173 -6.72 17.53 -17.61
CA GLY A 173 -5.82 16.38 -17.75
C GLY A 173 -6.52 15.02 -17.69
N GLU A 174 -5.72 13.95 -17.78
CA GLU A 174 -6.14 12.55 -17.73
C GLU A 174 -6.48 12.17 -16.27
N LEU A 175 -7.76 11.92 -15.97
CA LEU A 175 -8.22 11.42 -14.68
C LEU A 175 -8.00 9.90 -14.64
N THR A 176 -7.11 9.44 -13.74
CA THR A 176 -6.74 8.02 -13.67
C THR A 176 -7.22 7.29 -12.41
N ILE A 177 -7.50 8.03 -11.34
CA ILE A 177 -7.95 7.46 -10.06
C ILE A 177 -8.96 8.39 -9.40
N ILE A 178 -10.08 7.82 -8.95
CA ILE A 178 -10.96 8.43 -7.94
C ILE A 178 -10.74 7.67 -6.64
N ASN A 179 -10.25 8.36 -5.62
CA ASN A 179 -10.01 7.83 -4.29
C ASN A 179 -11.03 8.39 -3.31
N TYR A 180 -11.60 7.55 -2.45
CA TYR A 180 -12.47 7.96 -1.36
C TYR A 180 -11.87 7.48 -0.04
N SER A 181 -11.56 8.42 0.86
CA SER A 181 -11.07 8.07 2.19
C SER A 181 -12.22 7.90 3.16
N VAL A 182 -12.29 6.74 3.80
CA VAL A 182 -13.33 6.42 4.77
C VAL A 182 -13.10 7.19 6.08
N ASP A 183 -11.84 7.39 6.47
CA ASP A 183 -11.48 8.09 7.71
C ASP A 183 -11.86 9.57 7.67
N ASP A 184 -11.59 10.22 6.53
CA ASP A 184 -11.81 11.65 6.36
C ASP A 184 -13.18 11.98 5.71
N ASP A 185 -13.89 10.99 5.16
CA ASP A 185 -15.08 11.18 4.32
C ASP A 185 -14.81 12.19 3.18
N GLU A 186 -13.70 11.98 2.46
CA GLU A 186 -13.24 12.89 1.40
C GLU A 186 -12.86 12.15 0.11
N PHE A 187 -13.33 12.69 -1.02
CA PHE A 187 -12.86 12.29 -2.34
C PHE A 187 -11.58 13.05 -2.72
N THR A 188 -10.64 12.34 -3.34
CA THR A 188 -9.50 12.92 -4.04
C THR A 188 -9.35 12.30 -5.43
N LEU A 189 -8.77 13.05 -6.35
CA LEU A 189 -8.61 12.69 -7.75
C LEU A 189 -7.12 12.59 -8.10
N MET A 190 -6.77 11.69 -9.01
CA MET A 190 -5.46 11.65 -9.65
C MET A 190 -5.61 12.15 -11.09
N ILE A 191 -5.11 13.35 -11.37
CA ILE A 191 -5.16 13.94 -12.70
C ILE A 191 -3.73 14.20 -13.16
N ASP A 192 -3.34 13.65 -14.31
CA ASP A 192 -1.96 13.69 -14.84
C ASP A 192 -0.90 13.20 -13.81
N GLY A 193 -1.27 12.26 -12.95
CA GLY A 193 -0.40 11.76 -11.87
C GLY A 193 -0.22 12.74 -10.70
N GLU A 194 -1.04 13.78 -10.60
CA GLU A 194 -1.10 14.69 -9.47
C GLU A 194 -2.39 14.51 -8.67
N ARG A 195 -2.25 14.38 -7.34
CA ARG A 195 -3.41 14.37 -6.44
C ARG A 195 -4.05 15.75 -6.40
N ARG A 196 -5.36 15.82 -6.62
CA ARG A 196 -6.18 17.04 -6.60
C ARG A 196 -7.48 16.79 -5.86
N ASN A 197 -8.05 17.86 -5.29
CA ASN A 197 -9.39 17.79 -4.72
C ASN A 197 -10.42 17.95 -5.85
N PRO A 198 -11.55 17.22 -5.80
CA PRO A 198 -12.65 17.46 -6.71
C PRO A 198 -13.22 18.86 -6.52
N THR A 199 -13.87 19.38 -7.57
CA THR A 199 -14.73 20.55 -7.40
C THR A 199 -15.92 20.19 -6.52
N LYS A 200 -16.50 21.16 -5.80
CA LYS A 200 -17.69 20.92 -4.96
C LYS A 200 -18.86 20.32 -5.74
N GLU A 201 -19.04 20.74 -6.98
CA GLU A 201 -20.09 20.21 -7.85
C GLU A 201 -19.85 18.74 -8.19
N PHE A 202 -18.60 18.38 -8.50
CA PHE A 202 -18.27 16.99 -8.85
C PHE A 202 -18.30 16.06 -7.63
N ASP A 203 -17.79 16.51 -6.48
CA ASP A 203 -17.93 15.79 -5.21
C ASP A 203 -19.39 15.49 -4.88
N GLN A 204 -20.26 16.50 -5.00
CA GLN A 204 -21.69 16.33 -4.79
C GLN A 204 -22.29 15.30 -5.76
N LYS A 205 -21.93 15.34 -7.05
CA LYS A 205 -22.40 14.35 -8.03
C LYS A 205 -21.98 12.93 -7.67
N LEU A 206 -20.73 12.71 -7.28
CA LEU A 206 -20.24 11.39 -6.84
C LEU A 206 -21.03 10.86 -5.64
N ARG A 207 -21.39 11.72 -4.70
CA ARG A 207 -22.19 11.34 -3.53
C ARG A 207 -23.64 11.04 -3.89
N GLU A 208 -24.22 11.83 -4.78
CA GLU A 208 -25.62 11.70 -5.22
C GLU A 208 -25.85 10.48 -6.12
N THR A 209 -24.81 9.89 -6.72
CA THR A 209 -24.99 8.69 -7.55
C THR A 209 -25.36 7.47 -6.73
N GLY A 210 -24.96 7.41 -5.45
CA GLY A 210 -25.03 6.21 -4.61
C GLY A 210 -23.72 5.43 -4.54
N LEU A 211 -22.63 5.95 -5.11
CA LEU A 211 -21.35 5.21 -5.22
C LEU A 211 -20.79 4.75 -3.86
N ILE A 212 -20.98 5.54 -2.80
CA ILE A 212 -20.51 5.18 -1.47
C ILE A 212 -21.39 4.08 -0.87
N GLU A 213 -22.70 4.29 -0.83
CA GLU A 213 -23.61 3.40 -0.10
C GLU A 213 -23.92 2.11 -0.85
N ASP A 214 -24.20 2.21 -2.15
CA ASP A 214 -24.70 1.10 -2.96
C ASP A 214 -23.58 0.24 -3.55
N ILE A 215 -22.35 0.76 -3.60
CA ILE A 215 -21.18 0.05 -4.17
C ILE A 215 -20.11 -0.17 -3.10
N PHE A 216 -19.47 0.91 -2.61
CA PHE A 216 -18.34 0.76 -1.69
C PHE A 216 -18.72 0.07 -0.38
N ASN A 217 -19.74 0.56 0.31
CA ASN A 217 -20.19 0.01 1.59
C ASN A 217 -20.81 -1.38 1.40
N ASP A 218 -21.71 -1.56 0.44
CA ASP A 218 -22.40 -2.83 0.20
C ASP A 218 -21.41 -3.98 -0.13
N ASP A 219 -20.41 -3.74 -0.99
CA ASP A 219 -19.44 -4.78 -1.32
C ASP A 219 -18.42 -5.04 -0.21
N LEU A 220 -18.02 -4.01 0.54
CA LEU A 220 -17.18 -4.19 1.72
C LEU A 220 -17.92 -5.01 2.80
N ASP A 221 -19.19 -4.71 3.05
CA ASP A 221 -20.03 -5.45 4.00
C ASP A 221 -20.20 -6.93 3.58
N LYS A 222 -20.46 -7.19 2.29
CA LYS A 222 -20.52 -8.57 1.77
C LYS A 222 -19.20 -9.30 1.94
N PHE A 223 -18.07 -8.62 1.70
CA PHE A 223 -16.74 -9.20 1.92
C PHE A 223 -16.49 -9.53 3.38
N GLU A 224 -16.78 -8.59 4.30
CA GLU A 224 -16.67 -8.85 5.72
C GLU A 224 -17.57 -10.01 6.16
N GLN A 225 -18.80 -10.08 5.64
CA GLN A 225 -19.69 -11.21 5.91
C GLN A 225 -19.08 -12.53 5.42
N ASN A 226 -18.52 -12.57 4.21
CA ASN A 226 -17.87 -13.78 3.69
C ASN A 226 -16.68 -14.21 4.56
N LEU A 227 -15.89 -13.26 5.08
CA LEU A 227 -14.83 -13.56 6.03
C LEU A 227 -15.40 -14.14 7.33
N GLN A 228 -16.42 -13.50 7.91
CA GLN A 228 -17.05 -13.92 9.17
C GLN A 228 -17.67 -15.31 9.09
N GLU A 229 -18.32 -15.64 7.98
CA GLU A 229 -18.87 -16.98 7.71
C GLU A 229 -17.79 -18.07 7.70
N ASN A 230 -16.53 -17.70 7.43
CA ASN A 230 -15.36 -18.58 7.46
C ASN A 230 -14.48 -18.39 8.71
N GLY A 231 -14.98 -17.66 9.72
CA GLY A 231 -14.29 -17.47 10.99
C GLY A 231 -13.10 -16.49 10.93
N LEU A 232 -13.09 -15.59 9.95
CA LEU A 232 -12.12 -14.50 9.81
C LEU A 232 -12.81 -13.14 9.99
N SER A 233 -12.01 -12.12 10.27
CA SER A 233 -12.41 -10.72 10.25
C SER A 233 -11.57 -9.92 9.25
N LEU A 234 -12.01 -8.70 8.92
CA LEU A 234 -11.19 -7.76 8.14
C LEU A 234 -9.83 -7.52 8.80
N GLY A 235 -9.78 -7.44 10.14
CA GLY A 235 -8.55 -7.30 10.92
C GLY A 235 -7.59 -8.49 10.74
N ASP A 236 -8.12 -9.70 10.62
CA ASP A 236 -7.27 -10.89 10.43
C ASP A 236 -6.57 -10.83 9.08
N VAL A 237 -7.29 -10.51 7.99
CA VAL A 237 -6.73 -10.48 6.64
C VAL A 237 -5.85 -9.25 6.40
N SER A 238 -6.19 -8.09 6.96
CA SER A 238 -5.38 -6.87 6.86
C SER A 238 -4.09 -6.93 7.67
N SER A 239 -4.01 -7.82 8.67
CA SER A 239 -2.78 -8.03 9.46
C SER A 239 -1.75 -8.94 8.79
N VAL A 240 -2.14 -9.67 7.74
CA VAL A 240 -1.24 -10.53 6.96
C VAL A 240 -0.43 -9.66 6.00
N SER A 241 0.88 -9.90 5.91
CA SER A 241 1.74 -9.23 4.94
C SER A 241 2.10 -10.11 3.76
N TYR A 242 2.59 -9.52 2.67
CA TYR A 242 3.19 -10.25 1.55
C TYR A 242 4.25 -11.29 1.99
N ASN A 243 5.07 -10.95 2.98
CA ASN A 243 6.12 -11.84 3.47
C ASN A 243 5.56 -13.07 4.20
N ASP A 244 4.44 -12.92 4.90
CA ASP A 244 3.78 -14.04 5.58
C ASP A 244 3.27 -15.06 4.56
N VAL A 245 2.63 -14.59 3.49
CA VAL A 245 2.12 -15.45 2.41
C VAL A 245 3.27 -16.10 1.64
N LYS A 246 4.29 -15.32 1.28
CA LYS A 246 5.49 -15.82 0.58
C LYS A 246 6.22 -16.92 1.35
N SER A 247 6.27 -16.82 2.68
CA SER A 247 6.95 -17.80 3.54
C SER A 247 6.27 -19.18 3.57
N LYS A 248 4.95 -19.24 3.31
CA LYS A 248 4.19 -20.49 3.21
C LYS A 248 4.47 -21.22 1.90
N SER A 249 4.74 -20.49 0.82
CA SER A 249 4.94 -21.05 -0.52
C SER A 249 6.37 -21.58 -0.79
N GLN A 250 7.25 -21.58 0.23
CA GLN A 250 8.63 -22.10 0.17
C GLN A 250 8.76 -23.40 0.98
#